data_AF-A0AAE1REE0-F1
#
_entry.id   AF-A0AAE1REE0-F1
#
_cell.length_a   1.000
_cell.length_b   1.000
_cell.length_c   1.000
_cell.angle_alpha   90.00
_cell.angle_beta   90.00
_cell.angle_gamma   90.00
#
_symmetry.space_group_name_H-M   'P 1'
#
loop_
_entity.id
_entity.type
_entity.pdbx_description
1 polymer ?
#
loop_
_entity_poly.entity_id
_entity_poly.type
_entity_poly.pdbx_seq_one_letter_code
_entity_poly.pdbx_strand_id
1 'polypeptide(L)'
;MEKQGKLVVNKMRGLAFSDFFELVVIVSECERAKPLPDPYLKALQELGVSPKQTFVFEDSISGIKAGVAAGMPVVVGLGLRNPETLLSEAGATFVIKDFKDSKLWTALEELETEIHA
;
A
#
# COMPACT_ATOMS: atom_id res chain seq x y z
N MET A 1 4.00 7.53 -22.40
CA MET A 1 4.14 7.01 -21.03
C MET A 1 4.52 8.11 -20.04
N GLU A 2 5.48 8.99 -20.37
CA GLU A 2 5.88 10.15 -19.54
C GLU A 2 4.74 11.15 -19.19
N LYS A 3 3.72 11.27 -20.05
CA LYS A 3 2.56 12.16 -19.83
C LYS A 3 1.65 11.71 -18.66
N GLN A 4 1.57 10.42 -18.36
CA GLN A 4 0.67 9.88 -17.33
C GLN A 4 1.20 10.16 -15.92
N GLY A 5 2.51 9.98 -15.70
CA GLY A 5 3.14 10.28 -14.41
C GLY A 5 3.09 11.77 -14.06
N LYS A 6 3.35 12.64 -15.04
CA LYS A 6 3.21 14.10 -14.87
C LYS A 6 1.77 14.51 -14.50
N LEU A 7 0.75 13.82 -15.01
CA LEU A 7 -0.64 14.10 -14.68
C LEU A 7 -0.99 13.77 -13.21
N VAL A 8 -0.50 12.63 -12.69
CA VAL A 8 -0.75 12.20 -11.30
C VAL A 8 -0.12 13.20 -10.32
N VAL A 9 1.16 13.51 -10.50
CA VAL A 9 1.88 14.46 -9.63
C VAL A 9 1.25 15.85 -9.69
N ASN A 10 0.87 16.33 -10.88
CA ASN A 10 0.21 17.62 -11.03
C ASN A 10 -1.15 17.66 -10.33
N LYS A 11 -1.91 16.57 -10.36
CA LYS A 11 -3.19 16.47 -9.64
C LYS A 11 -2.99 16.46 -8.12
N MET A 12 -1.96 15.77 -7.63
CA MET A 12 -1.60 15.79 -6.20
C MET A 12 -1.20 17.20 -5.74
N ARG A 13 -0.41 17.92 -6.55
CA ARG A 13 -0.04 19.32 -6.26
C ARG A 13 -1.25 20.25 -6.23
N GLY A 14 -2.14 20.14 -7.22
CA GLY A 14 -3.37 20.95 -7.28
C GLY A 14 -4.35 20.72 -6.12
N LEU A 15 -4.20 19.61 -5.40
CA LEU A 15 -5.01 19.26 -4.23
C LEU A 15 -4.24 19.42 -2.90
N ALA A 16 -3.04 20.01 -2.92
CA ALA A 16 -2.15 20.15 -1.76
C ALA A 16 -1.83 18.82 -1.04
N PHE A 17 -1.93 17.68 -1.74
CA PHE A 17 -1.60 16.37 -1.18
C PHE A 17 -0.11 16.05 -1.24
N SER A 18 0.67 16.80 -2.03
CA SER A 18 2.10 16.52 -2.20
C SER A 18 2.89 16.66 -0.90
N ASP A 19 2.45 17.49 0.03
CA ASP A 19 3.16 17.77 1.28
C ASP A 19 3.01 16.64 2.31
N PHE A 20 2.12 15.67 2.08
CA PHE A 20 1.92 14.51 2.97
C PHE A 20 2.82 13.31 2.63
N PHE A 21 3.49 13.33 1.48
CA PHE A 21 4.24 12.18 0.98
C PHE A 21 5.69 12.56 0.70
N GLU A 22 6.62 11.91 1.40
CA GLU A 22 8.05 12.02 1.13
C GLU A 22 8.42 11.46 -0.25
N LEU A 23 7.72 10.41 -0.68
CA LEU A 23 7.94 9.74 -1.95
C LEU A 23 6.61 9.40 -2.64
N VAL A 24 6.59 9.57 -3.97
CA VAL A 24 5.51 9.11 -4.84
C VAL A 24 6.10 8.26 -5.95
N VAL A 25 5.79 6.96 -5.93
CA VAL A 25 6.18 6.02 -7.00
C VAL A 25 5.03 5.81 -7.97
N ILE A 26 5.30 5.97 -9.26
CA ILE A 26 4.29 5.80 -10.30
C ILE A 26 4.61 4.54 -11.11
N VAL A 27 3.59 3.77 -11.49
CA VAL A 27 3.76 2.50 -12.23
C VAL A 27 4.57 2.65 -13.53
N SER A 28 4.52 3.82 -14.20
CA SER A 28 5.32 4.08 -15.40
C SER A 28 6.83 4.13 -15.15
N GLU A 29 7.24 4.22 -13.89
CA GLU A 29 8.63 4.23 -13.42
C GLU A 29 9.05 2.85 -12.91
N CYS A 30 8.17 1.85 -13.00
CA CYS A 30 8.39 0.47 -12.62
C CYS A 30 8.47 -0.40 -13.88
N GLU A 31 9.26 -1.47 -13.82
CA GLU A 31 9.35 -2.42 -14.94
C GLU A 31 8.02 -3.14 -15.16
N ARG A 32 7.36 -3.54 -14.06
CA ARG A 32 6.11 -4.29 -14.11
C ARG A 32 5.06 -3.68 -13.19
N ALA A 33 3.81 -3.77 -13.60
CA ALA A 33 2.67 -3.31 -12.82
C ALA A 33 2.18 -4.38 -11.83
N LYS A 34 1.37 -3.94 -10.85
CA LYS A 34 0.55 -4.83 -10.01
C LYS A 34 -0.19 -5.85 -10.91
N PRO A 35 -0.18 -7.15 -10.60
CA PRO A 35 0.06 -7.77 -9.29
C PRO A 35 1.53 -8.09 -8.97
N LEU A 36 2.48 -7.67 -9.80
CA LEU A 36 3.89 -7.85 -9.49
C LEU A 36 4.37 -6.82 -8.46
N PRO A 37 5.35 -7.17 -7.61
CA PRO A 37 5.71 -6.39 -6.43
C PRO A 37 6.54 -5.14 -6.73
N ASP A 38 6.94 -4.94 -7.99
CA ASP A 38 7.90 -3.92 -8.42
C ASP A 38 7.59 -2.51 -7.89
N PRO A 39 6.32 -2.01 -7.88
CA PRO A 39 6.03 -0.70 -7.32
C PRO A 39 6.34 -0.59 -5.82
N TYR A 40 6.11 -1.66 -5.06
CA TYR A 40 6.39 -1.71 -3.63
C TYR A 40 7.88 -1.87 -3.34
N LEU A 41 8.56 -2.76 -4.07
CA LEU A 41 10.01 -2.95 -3.94
C LEU A 41 10.78 -1.67 -4.27
N LYS A 42 10.33 -0.93 -5.30
CA LYS A 42 10.87 0.38 -5.63
C LYS A 42 10.68 1.39 -4.50
N ALA A 43 9.49 1.48 -3.93
CA ALA A 43 9.21 2.37 -2.81
C ALA A 43 10.08 2.04 -1.57
N LEU A 44 10.19 0.75 -1.22
CA LEU A 44 11.07 0.29 -0.13
C LEU A 44 12.53 0.67 -0.37
N GLN A 45 13.02 0.47 -1.59
CA GLN A 45 14.39 0.81 -1.96
C GLN A 45 14.65 2.31 -1.88
N GLU A 46 13.75 3.14 -2.41
CA GLU A 46 13.92 4.60 -2.44
C GLU A 46 13.76 5.24 -1.06
N LEU A 47 12.92 4.68 -0.19
CA LEU A 47 12.78 5.12 1.22
C LEU A 47 13.85 4.51 2.14
N GLY A 48 14.57 3.48 1.70
CA GLY A 48 15.57 2.80 2.53
C GLY A 48 14.99 2.03 3.72
N VAL A 49 13.76 1.54 3.61
CA VAL A 49 13.04 0.84 4.69
C VAL A 49 12.87 -0.64 4.41
N SER A 50 12.70 -1.43 5.48
CA SER A 50 12.50 -2.87 5.39
C SER A 50 11.03 -3.22 5.11
N PRO A 51 10.74 -4.24 4.27
CA PRO A 51 9.37 -4.74 4.11
C PRO A 51 8.77 -5.20 5.44
N LYS A 52 9.59 -5.72 6.37
CA LYS A 52 9.12 -6.21 7.67
C LYS A 52 8.55 -5.12 8.59
N GLN A 53 8.86 -3.86 8.33
CA GLN A 53 8.40 -2.71 9.12
C GLN A 53 7.47 -1.82 8.30
N THR A 54 6.89 -2.36 7.22
CA THR A 54 6.04 -1.61 6.30
C THR A 54 4.67 -2.28 6.21
N PHE A 55 3.62 -1.47 6.32
CA PHE A 55 2.25 -1.88 6.02
C PHE A 55 1.80 -1.28 4.68
N VAL A 56 0.92 -1.99 3.98
CA VAL A 56 0.34 -1.53 2.71
C VAL A 56 -1.17 -1.46 2.83
N PHE A 57 -1.76 -0.34 2.41
CA PHE A 57 -3.21 -0.22 2.24
C PHE A 57 -3.59 -0.40 0.77
N GLU A 58 -4.49 -1.33 0.50
CA GLU A 58 -4.92 -1.67 -0.85
C GLU A 58 -6.42 -1.93 -0.94
N ASP A 59 -7.01 -1.60 -2.08
CA ASP A 59 -8.45 -1.79 -2.30
C ASP A 59 -8.76 -2.65 -3.53
N SER A 60 -7.70 -3.14 -4.18
CA SER A 60 -7.76 -3.95 -5.38
C SER A 60 -7.10 -5.30 -5.17
N ILE A 61 -7.64 -6.34 -5.80
CA ILE A 61 -7.09 -7.71 -5.74
C ILE A 61 -5.65 -7.73 -6.28
N SER A 62 -5.37 -7.02 -7.39
CA SER A 62 -4.03 -6.96 -7.96
C SER A 62 -3.05 -6.25 -7.03
N GLY A 63 -3.50 -5.21 -6.36
CA GLY A 63 -2.70 -4.47 -5.39
C GLY A 63 -2.35 -5.28 -4.15
N ILE A 64 -3.32 -5.97 -3.57
CA ILE A 64 -3.08 -6.88 -2.44
C ILE A 64 -2.03 -7.93 -2.81
N LYS A 65 -2.22 -8.60 -3.96
CA LYS A 65 -1.27 -9.61 -4.45
C LYS A 65 0.14 -9.05 -4.63
N ALA A 66 0.27 -7.82 -5.10
CA ALA A 66 1.56 -7.16 -5.23
C ALA A 66 2.20 -6.87 -3.86
N GLY A 67 1.42 -6.44 -2.86
CA GLY A 67 1.91 -6.23 -1.49
C GLY A 67 2.40 -7.53 -0.84
N VAL A 68 1.62 -8.60 -0.98
CA VAL A 68 2.00 -9.95 -0.53
C VAL A 68 3.28 -10.43 -1.23
N ALA A 69 3.36 -10.28 -2.55
CA ALA A 69 4.54 -10.66 -3.33
C ALA A 69 5.79 -9.82 -2.99
N ALA A 70 5.62 -8.62 -2.43
CA ALA A 70 6.71 -7.77 -1.96
C ALA A 70 7.22 -8.17 -0.56
N GLY A 71 6.61 -9.19 0.07
CA GLY A 71 7.00 -9.67 1.39
C GLY A 71 6.53 -8.77 2.53
N MET A 72 5.51 -7.95 2.31
CA MET A 72 4.93 -7.12 3.36
C MET A 72 4.18 -8.00 4.37
N PRO A 73 4.45 -7.87 5.68
CA PRO A 73 3.78 -8.68 6.70
C PRO A 73 2.31 -8.32 6.85
N VAL A 74 1.95 -7.05 6.57
CA VAL A 74 0.60 -6.53 6.74
C VAL A 74 0.13 -5.86 5.46
N VAL A 75 -0.89 -6.46 4.84
CA VAL A 75 -1.61 -5.91 3.69
C VAL A 75 -3.06 -5.67 4.09
N VAL A 76 -3.42 -4.41 4.27
CA VAL A 76 -4.75 -3.99 4.72
C VAL A 76 -5.65 -3.80 3.50
N GLY A 77 -6.72 -4.58 3.42
CA GLY A 77 -7.77 -4.40 2.41
C GLY A 77 -8.73 -3.25 2.77
N LEU A 78 -9.07 -2.39 1.83
CA LEU A 78 -10.15 -1.41 1.98
C LEU A 78 -11.42 -1.94 1.30
N GLY A 79 -12.41 -2.35 2.09
CA GLY A 79 -13.65 -3.00 1.64
C GLY A 79 -14.66 -2.09 0.91
N LEU A 80 -14.18 -1.05 0.22
CA LEU A 80 -15.01 -0.04 -0.43
C LEU A 80 -15.51 -0.48 -1.81
N ARG A 81 -14.64 -1.16 -2.58
CA ARG A 81 -14.88 -1.51 -3.99
C ARG A 81 -15.09 -2.99 -4.22
N ASN A 82 -14.54 -3.82 -3.35
CA ASN A 82 -14.60 -5.28 -3.45
C ASN A 82 -15.12 -5.85 -2.12
N PRO A 83 -15.89 -6.95 -2.15
CA PRO A 83 -16.23 -7.73 -0.97
C PRO A 83 -14.98 -8.08 -0.15
N GLU A 84 -15.12 -8.05 1.17
CA GLU A 84 -14.05 -8.43 2.12
C GLU A 84 -13.50 -9.83 1.80
N THR A 85 -14.36 -10.78 1.46
CA THR A 85 -13.95 -12.15 1.10
C THR A 85 -12.95 -12.19 -0.05
N LEU A 86 -13.16 -11.40 -1.11
CA LEU A 86 -12.26 -11.37 -2.26
C LEU A 86 -10.91 -10.73 -1.93
N LEU A 87 -10.88 -9.75 -1.04
CA LEU A 87 -9.65 -9.10 -0.60
C LEU A 87 -8.85 -10.04 0.32
N SER A 88 -9.53 -10.72 1.24
CA SER A 88 -8.91 -11.74 2.11
C SER A 88 -8.36 -12.93 1.30
N GLU A 89 -9.11 -13.45 0.32
CA GLU A 89 -8.64 -14.51 -0.59
C GLU A 89 -7.45 -14.08 -1.45
N ALA A 90 -7.31 -12.78 -1.74
CA ALA A 90 -6.16 -12.24 -2.44
C ALA A 90 -4.90 -12.14 -1.56
N GLY A 91 -5.05 -12.32 -0.24
CA GLY A 91 -3.98 -12.29 0.75
C GLY A 91 -3.95 -11.04 1.63
N ALA A 92 -5.05 -10.29 1.75
CA ALA A 92 -5.13 -9.23 2.76
C ALA A 92 -5.08 -9.85 4.16
N THR A 93 -4.28 -9.27 5.05
CA THR A 93 -4.15 -9.69 6.45
C THR A 93 -5.47 -9.46 7.20
N PHE A 94 -6.08 -8.31 6.95
CA PHE A 94 -7.43 -7.98 7.40
C PHE A 94 -8.01 -6.91 6.47
N VAL A 95 -9.34 -6.77 6.50
CA VAL A 95 -10.07 -5.78 5.73
C VAL A 95 -10.76 -4.81 6.67
N ILE A 96 -10.58 -3.53 6.38
CA ILE A 96 -11.23 -2.42 7.08
C ILE A 96 -12.25 -1.74 6.20
N LYS A 97 -13.31 -1.23 6.81
CA LYS A 97 -14.33 -0.45 6.11
C LYS A 97 -13.85 0.97 5.81
N ASP A 98 -13.14 1.56 6.76
CA ASP A 98 -12.54 2.89 6.69
C ASP A 98 -11.39 3.02 7.71
N PHE A 99 -10.67 4.15 7.72
CA PHE A 99 -9.54 4.38 8.64
C PHE A 99 -9.94 4.63 10.10
N LYS A 100 -11.24 4.58 10.44
CA LYS A 100 -11.74 4.63 11.83
C LYS A 100 -12.08 3.23 12.38
N ASP A 101 -11.95 2.20 11.55
CA ASP A 101 -12.20 0.81 11.93
C ASP A 101 -11.25 0.38 13.07
N SER A 102 -11.80 -0.17 14.15
CA SER A 102 -11.03 -0.61 15.31
C SER A 102 -10.01 -1.69 14.95
N LYS A 103 -10.28 -2.51 13.91
CA LYS A 103 -9.33 -3.52 13.43
C LYS A 103 -7.97 -2.91 13.08
N LEU A 104 -7.96 -1.71 12.50
CA LEU A 104 -6.71 -1.02 12.15
C LEU A 104 -5.91 -0.64 13.40
N TRP A 105 -6.58 -0.04 14.38
CA TRP A 105 -5.93 0.44 15.59
C TRP A 105 -5.37 -0.72 16.41
N THR A 106 -6.12 -1.81 16.56
CA THR A 106 -5.64 -3.03 17.21
C THR A 106 -4.41 -3.61 16.51
N ALA A 107 -4.42 -3.69 15.17
CA ALA A 107 -3.27 -4.21 14.43
C ALA A 107 -2.02 -3.31 14.57
N LEU A 108 -2.19 -1.98 14.63
CA LEU A 108 -1.06 -1.06 14.84
C LEU A 108 -0.48 -1.18 16.26
N GLU A 109 -1.32 -1.34 17.28
CA GLU A 109 -0.90 -1.57 18.67
C GLU A 109 -0.10 -2.88 18.82
N GLU A 110 -0.53 -3.95 18.14
CA GLU A 110 0.18 -5.24 18.11
C GLU A 110 1.56 -5.10 17.46
N LEU A 111 1.66 -4.41 16.31
CA LEU A 111 2.92 -4.16 15.62
C LEU A 111 3.89 -3.30 16.45
N GLU A 112 3.40 -2.29 17.16
CA GLU A 112 4.23 -1.47 18.04
C GLU A 112 4.82 -2.29 19.18
N THR A 113 4.06 -3.26 19.70
CA THR A 113 4.52 -4.16 20.76
C THR A 113 5.62 -5.11 20.27
N GLU A 114 5.54 -5.60 19.03
CA GLU A 114 6.56 -6.47 18.42
C GLU A 114 7.88 -5.75 18.12
N ILE A 115 7.86 -4.44 17.83
CA ILE A 115 9.07 -3.65 17.55
C ILE A 115 9.90 -3.41 18.83
N HIS A 116 9.25 -3.40 19.99
CA HIS A 116 9.88 -3.13 21.29
C HIS A 116 10.19 -4.41 22.11
N ALA A 117 9.90 -5.59 21.57
CA ALA A 117 10.19 -6.89 22.18
C ALA A 117 11.54 -7.46 21.72
#